data_AF-A0A1Z1MNT8-F1
#
_entry.id   AF-A0A1Z1MNT8-F1
#
_cell.length_a   1.000
_cell.length_b   1.000
_cell.length_c   1.000
_cell.angle_alpha   90.00
_cell.angle_beta   90.00
_cell.angle_gamma   90.00
#
_symmetry.space_group_name_H-M   'P 1'
#
loop_
_entity.id
_entity.type
_entity.pdbx_description
1 polymer ?
#
loop_
_entity_poly.entity_id
_entity_poly.type
_entity_poly.pdbx_seq_one_letter_code
_entity_poly.pdbx_strand_id
1 'polypeptide(L)'
;MDNSYVLIRIHDIKIIELYYFHYSKFSQYPICFTVAINQLDYMFYLLSLYETFNFVSTKHKLYIGKELFKAIISNSFNQLYIQD
;
A
#
# COMPACT_ATOMS: atom_id res chain seq x y z
N MET A 1 12.26 -1.35 10.06
CA MET A 1 11.75 -0.40 9.06
C MET A 1 11.52 0.92 9.78
N ASP A 2 11.15 1.99 9.07
CA ASP A 2 10.80 3.28 9.68
C ASP A 2 9.72 3.13 10.77
N ASN A 3 9.39 4.20 11.49
CA ASN A 3 8.28 4.22 12.48
C ASN A 3 6.89 4.20 11.81
N SER A 4 6.74 3.42 10.74
CA SER A 4 5.49 3.20 10.03
C SER A 4 5.43 1.75 9.54
N TYR A 5 4.23 1.24 9.30
CA TYR A 5 4.01 -0.04 8.62
C TYR A 5 2.85 0.11 7.63
N VAL A 6 2.87 -0.73 6.60
CA VAL A 6 1.83 -0.75 5.57
C VAL A 6 1.19 -2.12 5.52
N LEU A 7 -0.14 -2.16 5.47
CA LEU A 7 -0.93 -3.36 5.20
C LEU A 7 -1.64 -3.21 3.86
N ILE A 8 -1.47 -4.19 2.98
CA ILE A 8 -2.12 -4.25 1.68
C ILE A 8 -3.15 -5.37 1.72
N ARG A 9 -4.36 -5.10 1.25
CA ARG A 9 -5.43 -6.08 1.10
C ARG A 9 -6.00 -6.01 -0.30
N ILE A 10 -6.40 -7.17 -0.81
CA ILE A 10 -7.13 -7.27 -2.06
C ILE A 10 -8.55 -7.73 -1.76
N HIS A 11 -9.54 -6.93 -2.16
CA HIS A 11 -10.96 -7.27 -2.06
C HIS A 11 -11.52 -7.62 -3.44
N ASP A 12 -12.35 -8.67 -3.49
CA ASP A 12 -13.09 -9.14 -4.68
C ASP A 12 -12.26 -9.23 -5.97
N ILE A 13 -10.96 -9.52 -5.84
CA ILE A 13 -10.01 -9.74 -6.96
C ILE A 13 -9.89 -8.50 -7.88
N LYS A 14 -10.23 -7.30 -7.37
CA LYS A 14 -10.23 -6.07 -8.19
C LYS A 14 -9.87 -4.79 -7.47
N ILE A 15 -9.94 -4.76 -6.14
CA ILE A 15 -9.69 -3.54 -5.36
C ILE A 15 -8.46 -3.77 -4.49
N ILE A 16 -7.50 -2.85 -4.57
CA ILE A 16 -6.36 -2.79 -3.66
C ILE A 16 -6.69 -1.74 -2.58
N GLU A 17 -6.59 -2.17 -1.33
CA GLU A 17 -6.59 -1.30 -0.16
C GLU A 17 -5.19 -1.26 0.45
N LEU A 18 -4.67 -0.06 0.68
CA LEU A 18 -3.41 0.17 1.36
C LEU A 18 -3.67 0.97 2.62
N TYR A 19 -3.40 0.35 3.76
CA TYR A 19 -3.48 0.97 5.08
C TYR A 19 -2.08 1.38 5.53
N TYR A 20 -1.86 2.67 5.66
CA TYR A 20 -0.62 3.24 6.17
C TYR A 20 -0.77 3.58 7.65
N PHE A 21 -0.01 2.87 8.49
CA PHE A 21 0.06 3.10 9.92
C PHE A 21 1.33 3.88 10.24
N HIS A 22 1.17 5.03 10.88
CA HIS A 22 2.31 5.79 11.42
C HIS A 22 2.28 5.71 12.94
N TYR A 23 3.37 5.23 13.54
CA TYR A 23 3.54 5.20 14.99
C TYR A 23 3.83 6.62 15.51
N SER A 24 2.80 7.46 15.49
CA SER A 24 2.78 8.76 16.18
C SER A 24 1.73 8.70 17.30
N LYS A 25 1.97 9.44 18.39
CA LYS A 25 1.05 9.46 19.56
C LYS A 25 -0.34 10.05 19.24
N PHE A 26 -0.52 10.66 18.07
CA PHE A 26 -1.70 11.48 17.74
C PHE A 26 -2.66 10.83 16.74
N SER A 27 -2.26 9.76 16.03
CA SER A 27 -3.14 9.07 15.08
C SER A 27 -3.37 7.63 15.52
N GLN A 28 -4.54 7.36 16.09
CA GLN A 28 -4.94 5.98 16.45
C GLN A 28 -5.41 5.16 15.25
N TYR A 29 -5.68 5.81 14.11
CA TYR A 29 -6.20 5.14 12.91
C TYR A 29 -5.20 5.21 11.75
N PRO A 30 -5.11 4.15 10.93
CA PRO A 30 -4.37 4.20 9.69
C PRO A 30 -5.06 5.09 8.67
N ILE A 31 -4.29 5.63 7.74
CA ILE A 31 -4.85 6.21 6.52
C ILE A 31 -5.03 5.07 5.52
N CYS A 32 -6.23 5.00 4.94
CA CYS A 32 -6.57 4.01 3.93
C CYS A 32 -6.60 4.67 2.56
N PHE A 33 -5.92 4.05 1.60
CA PHE A 33 -6.00 4.36 0.18
C PHE A 33 -6.62 3.19 -0.55
N THR A 34 -7.57 3.46 -1.43
CA THR A 34 -8.29 2.43 -2.17
C THR A 34 -8.28 2.76 -3.65
N VAL A 35 -7.85 1.82 -4.48
CA VAL A 35 -7.91 1.95 -5.95
C VAL A 35 -8.32 0.63 -6.58
N ALA A 36 -8.86 0.72 -7.80
CA ALA A 36 -9.01 -0.46 -8.64
C ALA A 36 -7.63 -0.97 -9.09
N ILE A 37 -7.49 -2.28 -9.23
CA ILE A 37 -6.19 -2.92 -9.51
C ILE A 37 -5.60 -2.55 -10.88
N ASN A 38 -6.47 -2.24 -11.84
CA ASN A 38 -6.10 -1.73 -13.16
C ASN A 38 -5.72 -0.23 -13.15
N GLN A 39 -5.76 0.41 -11.98
CA GLN A 39 -5.51 1.83 -11.76
C GLN A 39 -4.38 2.04 -10.74
N LEU A 40 -3.38 1.14 -10.70
CA LEU A 40 -2.29 1.21 -9.73
C LEU A 40 -1.54 2.57 -9.78
N ASP A 41 -1.44 3.21 -10.94
CA ASP A 41 -0.83 4.53 -11.09
C ASP A 41 -1.47 5.58 -10.17
N TYR A 42 -2.79 5.48 -9.94
CA TYR A 42 -3.50 6.32 -8.99
C TYR A 42 -3.09 6.05 -7.54
N MET A 43 -2.72 4.81 -7.19
CA MET A 43 -2.18 4.51 -5.85
C MET A 43 -0.88 5.27 -5.63
N PHE A 44 0.03 5.25 -6.60
CA PHE A 44 1.29 5.98 -6.49
C PHE A 44 1.09 7.49 -6.46
N TYR A 45 0.14 8.00 -7.26
CA TYR A 45 -0.23 9.41 -7.21
C TYR A 45 -0.75 9.80 -5.83
N LEU A 46 -1.71 9.05 -5.26
CA LEU A 46 -2.25 9.30 -3.92
C LEU A 46 -1.17 9.24 -2.82
N LEU A 47 -0.27 8.26 -2.89
CA LEU A 47 0.85 8.15 -1.96
C LEU A 47 1.81 9.35 -2.07
N SER A 48 2.02 9.88 -3.28
CA SER A 48 2.90 11.05 -3.49
C SER A 48 2.30 12.35 -2.92
N LEU A 49 0.98 12.45 -2.87
CA LEU A 49 0.26 13.59 -2.29
C LEU A 49 0.27 13.57 -0.75
N TYR A 50 0.48 12.40 -0.14
CA TYR A 50 0.45 12.28 1.30
C TYR A 50 1.82 12.62 1.94
N GLU A 51 1.92 13.79 2.56
CA GLU A 51 3.17 14.34 3.07
C GLU A 51 3.96 13.39 3.98
N THR A 52 3.30 12.67 4.88
CA THR A 52 3.98 11.72 5.79
C THR A 52 4.67 10.60 5.02
N PHE A 53 4.11 10.18 3.88
CA PHE A 53 4.71 9.17 3.02
C PHE A 53 6.01 9.67 2.38
N ASN A 54 6.15 10.98 2.16
CA ASN A 54 7.36 11.54 1.57
C ASN A 54 8.58 11.38 2.47
N PHE A 55 8.40 11.32 3.80
CA PHE A 55 9.45 11.07 4.78
C PHE A 55 9.85 9.60 4.94
N VAL A 56 9.11 8.68 4.33
CA VAL A 56 9.43 7.25 4.36
C VAL A 56 10.73 6.98 3.61
N SER A 57 11.58 6.11 4.15
CA SER A 57 12.87 5.76 3.53
C SER A 57 12.68 5.13 2.15
N THR A 58 13.64 5.35 1.24
CA THR A 58 13.60 4.74 -0.11
C THR A 58 13.47 3.22 -0.05
N LYS A 59 14.12 2.57 0.92
CA LYS A 59 14.02 1.12 1.14
C LYS A 59 12.57 0.68 1.40
N HIS A 60 11.85 1.45 2.22
CA HIS A 60 10.47 1.16 2.58
C HIS A 60 9.51 1.48 1.42
N LYS A 61 9.74 2.58 0.68
CA LYS A 61 9.02 2.86 -0.57
C LYS A 61 9.16 1.73 -1.60
N LEU A 62 10.38 1.19 -1.77
CA LEU A 62 10.63 0.05 -2.65
C LEU A 62 9.95 -1.23 -2.17
N TYR A 63 9.91 -1.49 -0.86
CA TYR A 63 9.16 -2.61 -0.30
C TYR A 63 7.67 -2.51 -0.63
N ILE A 64 7.07 -1.33 -0.47
CA ILE A 64 5.65 -1.11 -0.79
C ILE A 64 5.39 -1.32 -2.29
N GLY A 65 6.27 -0.81 -3.16
CA GLY A 65 6.17 -1.06 -4.60
C GLY A 65 6.24 -2.54 -4.95
N LYS A 66 7.14 -3.30 -4.30
CA LYS A 66 7.26 -4.76 -4.46
C LYS A 66 5.97 -5.47 -4.04
N GLU A 67 5.38 -5.11 -2.91
CA GLU A 67 4.15 -5.74 -2.41
C GLU A 67 2.92 -5.39 -3.28
N LEU A 68 2.79 -4.14 -3.74
CA LEU A 68 1.77 -3.75 -4.71
C LEU A 68 1.91 -4.51 -6.04
N PHE A 69 3.15 -4.73 -6.49
CA PHE A 69 3.38 -5.50 -7.71
C PHE A 69 3.06 -6.99 -7.54
N LYS A 70 3.40 -7.59 -6.39
CA LYS A 70 2.95 -8.94 -6.04
C LYS A 70 1.43 -9.05 -6.07
N ALA A 71 0.72 -8.09 -5.49
CA ALA A 71 -0.75 -8.05 -5.49
C ALA A 71 -1.32 -8.10 -6.92
N ILE A 72 -0.75 -7.33 -7.86
CA ILE A 72 -1.14 -7.37 -9.27
C ILE A 72 -0.88 -8.74 -9.91
N ILE A 73 0.30 -9.31 -9.67
CA ILE A 73 0.67 -10.63 -10.21
C ILE A 73 -0.32 -11.68 -9.69
N SER A 74 -0.52 -11.75 -8.37
CA SER A 74 -1.46 -12.69 -7.75
C SER A 74 -2.84 -12.57 -8.40
N ASN A 75 -3.34 -11.36 -8.59
CA ASN A 75 -4.62 -11.13 -9.24
C ASN A 75 -4.66 -11.59 -10.70
N SER A 76 -3.60 -11.31 -11.46
CA SER A 76 -3.49 -11.66 -12.88
C SER A 76 -3.50 -13.18 -13.07
N PHE A 77 -3.00 -13.93 -12.09
CA PHE A 77 -3.01 -15.40 -12.08
C PHE A 77 -4.19 -16.01 -11.31
N ASN A 78 -5.18 -15.20 -10.87
CA ASN A 78 -6.29 -15.64 -10.00
C ASN A 78 -5.81 -16.37 -8.73
N GLN A 79 -4.68 -15.94 -8.18
CA GLN A 79 -4.10 -16.43 -6.93
C GLN A 79 -4.43 -15.48 -5.77
N LEU A 80 -4.48 -16.03 -4.57
CA LEU A 80 -4.64 -15.25 -3.35
C LEU A 80 -3.35 -14.49 -3.05
N TYR A 81 -3.45 -13.19 -2.83
CA TYR A 81 -2.34 -12.36 -2.38
C TYR A 81 -2.10 -12.53 -0.88
N ILE A 82 -0.84 -12.72 -0.50
CA ILE A 82 -0.37 -12.79 0.89
C ILE A 82 0.77 -11.80 1.05
N GLN A 83 0.69 -10.96 2.08
CA GLN A 83 1.76 -10.04 2.45
C GLN A 83 2.65 -10.70 3.51
N ASP A 84 3.97 -10.67 3.27
CA ASP A 84 5.02 -11.14 4.20
C ASP A 84 5.91 -9.99 4.70
#